data_AF-A0A945MLE2-F1
#
_entry.id   AF-A0A945MLE2-F1
#
_cell.length_a   1.000
_cell.length_b   1.000
_cell.length_c   1.000
_cell.angle_alpha   90.00
_cell.angle_beta   90.00
_cell.angle_gamma   90.00
#
_symmetry.space_group_name_H-M   'P 1'
#
loop_
_entity.id
_entity.type
_entity.pdbx_description
1 polymer ?
#
loop_
_entity_poly.entity_id
_entity_poly.type
_entity_poly.pdbx_seq_one_letter_code
_entity_poly.pdbx_strand_id
1 'polypeptide(L)'
;MALGTSMPGAVFLLFLLGLFINPLLKFIHPRAGLSRRELLVVYIMMVMASPIPTLFVGKFLSAISYPFYYATTENEWRDLIHPHIPDWLMVHDLQVVRKFYEGSGQGELIPWEVWRAVIWVWTPFICALFLMMISLMAIMRKQWIEHERLIYPLMQVPLAMTEEGEKDEKLSPFFKNPMMWAGFAIPALWGTLHGLYNYFPELMPIAHDVDPIRMDVPIFHRTADLYVALRFNIIGFFYFLKTDIAFSLWFFNLLSFFVRGIFGVLGVASTETGGAGHAVHDPFLAYQSMGAILVLFLGGIWTARTHLRGVWRKAFKGDDSIDDSGEILSYRTAVIMFFASSATIVGWLWLAGLPAIFGLAILFLGVVVIFGYSRVVAEGGLSDGSPPIIPAGILVSAVGSSVIGAQGLVVLATTFLWTTGRNFVMVSTANSLRLGEELGKNRRPLFWIIVLALVVAMGGALWMVMILGHKYGAINLWLWSDGSYGYVEKFIRTPSEVYGWGWFNMGLGSLIMTGLMAARWFYIWWPLHPLGYVIGPIWIMDHLWVNMFIAWLIKVIVLKYGGVQLYLKTRPFFMGMILGYFTPGGFYLIIDHFTGMTWNVIFWG
;
A
#
# COMPACT_ATOMS: atom_id res chain seq x y z
N MET A 1 -3.04 -3.60 -15.14
CA MET A 1 -2.30 -2.72 -14.22
C MET A 1 -3.29 -1.73 -13.58
N ALA A 2 -4.23 -2.21 -12.74
CA ALA A 2 -5.38 -1.41 -12.25
C ALA A 2 -5.73 -1.67 -10.76
N LEU A 3 -4.79 -2.23 -9.98
CA LEU A 3 -5.02 -2.72 -8.62
C LEU A 3 -3.88 -2.29 -7.68
N GLY A 4 -3.56 -0.99 -7.66
CA GLY A 4 -2.41 -0.43 -6.94
C GLY A 4 -2.43 -0.63 -5.42
N THR A 5 -3.60 -0.87 -4.82
CA THR A 5 -3.75 -1.85 -3.74
C THR A 5 -4.80 -2.81 -4.21
N SER A 6 -4.65 -4.09 -3.97
CA SER A 6 -5.51 -5.16 -4.50
C SER A 6 -6.84 -5.32 -3.74
N MET A 7 -7.24 -4.28 -2.99
CA MET A 7 -8.58 -4.08 -2.45
C MET A 7 -9.70 -4.09 -3.51
N PRO A 8 -9.55 -3.51 -4.71
CA PRO A 8 -10.61 -3.52 -5.71
C PRO A 8 -10.97 -4.91 -6.20
N GLY A 9 -9.99 -5.81 -6.32
CA GLY A 9 -10.25 -7.22 -6.62
C GLY A 9 -11.10 -7.87 -5.53
N ALA A 10 -10.76 -7.62 -4.26
CA ALA A 10 -11.57 -8.07 -3.13
C ALA A 10 -12.98 -7.46 -3.13
N VAL A 11 -13.12 -6.16 -3.46
CA VAL A 11 -14.42 -5.47 -3.55
C VAL A 11 -15.27 -6.05 -4.70
N PHE A 12 -14.67 -6.28 -5.87
CA PHE A 12 -15.34 -6.90 -7.01
C PHE A 12 -15.78 -8.34 -6.70
N LEU A 13 -14.92 -9.15 -6.10
CA LEU A 13 -15.27 -10.52 -5.70
C LEU A 13 -16.37 -10.52 -4.63
N LEU A 14 -16.33 -9.59 -3.67
CA LEU A 14 -17.42 -9.41 -2.71
C LEU A 14 -18.70 -8.94 -3.39
N PHE A 15 -18.61 -8.17 -4.47
CA PHE A 15 -19.78 -7.76 -5.26
C PHE A 15 -20.42 -8.95 -5.95
N LEU A 16 -19.62 -9.78 -6.60
CA LEU A 16 -20.11 -11.02 -7.19
C LEU A 16 -20.73 -11.94 -6.13
N LEU A 17 -20.05 -12.07 -4.99
CA LEU A 17 -20.49 -12.90 -3.89
C LEU A 17 -21.79 -12.37 -3.26
N GLY A 18 -21.88 -11.06 -3.01
CA GLY A 18 -22.99 -10.43 -2.30
C GLY A 18 -24.24 -10.21 -3.16
N LEU A 19 -24.08 -9.87 -4.44
CA LEU A 19 -25.21 -9.58 -5.35
C LEU A 19 -25.73 -10.84 -6.06
N PHE A 20 -24.85 -11.75 -6.48
CA PHE A 20 -25.24 -12.89 -7.32
C PHE A 20 -25.18 -14.21 -6.56
N ILE A 21 -24.01 -14.59 -6.05
CA ILE A 21 -23.79 -15.94 -5.51
C ILE A 21 -24.57 -16.17 -4.22
N ASN A 22 -24.46 -15.27 -3.23
CA ASN A 22 -25.09 -15.46 -1.93
C ASN A 22 -26.64 -15.43 -2.02
N PRO A 23 -27.28 -14.50 -2.74
CA PRO A 23 -28.73 -14.54 -2.94
C PRO A 23 -29.18 -15.79 -3.69
N LEU A 24 -28.41 -16.28 -4.68
CA LEU A 24 -28.68 -17.53 -5.37
C LEU A 24 -28.60 -18.74 -4.41
N LEU A 25 -27.60 -18.80 -3.54
CA LEU A 25 -27.49 -19.83 -2.52
C LEU A 25 -28.68 -19.80 -1.56
N LYS A 26 -29.08 -18.61 -1.08
CA LYS A 26 -30.29 -18.42 -0.25
C LYS A 26 -31.59 -18.74 -0.99
N PHE A 27 -31.59 -18.64 -2.31
CA PHE A 27 -32.72 -19.03 -3.15
C PHE A 27 -32.84 -20.56 -3.25
N ILE A 28 -31.72 -21.25 -3.48
CA ILE A 28 -31.68 -22.72 -3.55
C ILE A 28 -31.98 -23.34 -2.17
N HIS A 29 -31.32 -22.86 -1.12
CA HIS A 29 -31.56 -23.32 0.24
C HIS A 29 -31.27 -22.20 1.27
N PRO A 30 -32.23 -21.80 2.12
CA PRO A 30 -32.06 -20.66 3.04
C PRO A 30 -30.84 -20.77 3.97
N ARG A 31 -30.41 -21.99 4.33
CA ARG A 31 -29.21 -22.24 5.16
C ARG A 31 -27.90 -22.34 4.39
N ALA A 32 -27.92 -22.39 3.05
CA ALA A 32 -26.71 -22.43 2.22
C ALA A 32 -26.10 -21.05 1.97
N GLY A 33 -26.86 -19.97 2.26
CA GLY A 33 -26.37 -18.61 2.16
C GLY A 33 -25.39 -18.26 3.27
N LEU A 34 -24.36 -17.51 2.91
CA LEU A 34 -23.39 -16.92 3.83
C LEU A 34 -24.04 -15.80 4.64
N SER A 35 -23.77 -15.82 5.94
CA SER A 35 -24.07 -14.77 6.90
C SER A 35 -23.17 -13.54 6.69
N ARG A 36 -23.56 -12.39 7.27
CA ARG A 36 -22.71 -11.18 7.25
C ARG A 36 -21.31 -11.45 7.79
N ARG A 37 -21.20 -12.24 8.85
CA ARG A 37 -19.90 -12.60 9.45
C ARG A 37 -19.02 -13.41 8.49
N GLU A 38 -19.61 -14.38 7.80
CA GLU A 38 -18.88 -15.21 6.83
C GLU A 38 -18.45 -14.38 5.62
N LEU A 39 -19.31 -13.51 5.08
CA LEU A 39 -18.94 -12.60 3.99
C LEU A 39 -17.78 -11.67 4.38
N LEU A 40 -17.82 -11.13 5.60
CA LEU A 40 -16.74 -10.28 6.12
C LEU A 40 -15.44 -11.06 6.32
N VAL A 41 -15.51 -12.30 6.81
CA VAL A 41 -14.32 -13.17 6.92
C VAL A 41 -13.71 -13.45 5.54
N VAL A 42 -14.53 -13.80 4.54
CA VAL A 42 -14.07 -14.02 3.16
C VAL A 42 -13.42 -12.75 2.61
N TYR A 43 -14.04 -11.58 2.82
CA TYR A 43 -13.46 -10.30 2.41
C TYR A 43 -12.15 -9.99 3.10
N ILE A 44 -12.03 -10.23 4.42
CA ILE A 44 -10.78 -10.08 5.16
C ILE A 44 -9.69 -10.98 4.57
N MET A 45 -9.99 -12.25 4.29
CA MET A 45 -9.04 -13.17 3.66
C MET A 45 -8.57 -12.65 2.29
N MET A 46 -9.50 -12.13 1.47
CA MET A 46 -9.16 -11.53 0.18
C MET A 46 -8.27 -10.30 0.32
N VAL A 47 -8.60 -9.38 1.24
CA VAL A 47 -7.81 -8.16 1.51
C VAL A 47 -6.40 -8.50 1.97
N MET A 48 -6.25 -9.51 2.84
CA MET A 48 -4.96 -9.99 3.32
C MET A 48 -4.13 -10.66 2.22
N ALA A 49 -4.77 -11.44 1.34
CA ALA A 49 -4.10 -12.09 0.22
C ALA A 49 -3.66 -11.12 -0.87
N SER A 50 -4.37 -10.00 -0.97
CA SER A 50 -4.28 -9.09 -2.10
C SER A 50 -2.85 -8.60 -2.39
N PRO A 51 -2.07 -7.99 -1.46
CA PRO A 51 -0.77 -7.39 -1.80
C PRO A 51 0.34 -8.41 -2.09
N ILE A 52 0.08 -9.71 -1.88
CA ILE A 52 1.12 -10.74 -1.84
C ILE A 52 1.66 -11.11 -3.23
N PRO A 53 0.85 -11.39 -4.28
CA PRO A 53 1.37 -11.96 -5.52
C PRO A 53 2.36 -11.07 -6.26
N THR A 54 1.94 -9.85 -6.62
CA THR A 54 2.75 -8.96 -7.46
C THR A 54 3.68 -8.09 -6.64
N LEU A 55 3.15 -7.46 -5.58
CA LEU A 55 3.89 -6.43 -4.85
C LEU A 55 4.81 -7.00 -3.75
N PHE A 56 4.65 -8.27 -3.37
CA PHE A 56 5.56 -8.93 -2.43
C PHE A 56 6.34 -10.06 -3.09
N VAL A 57 5.67 -11.14 -3.53
CA VAL A 57 6.33 -12.33 -4.08
C VAL A 57 7.06 -12.05 -5.39
N GLY A 58 6.45 -11.29 -6.30
CA GLY A 58 7.11 -10.87 -7.53
C GLY A 58 8.41 -10.09 -7.27
N LYS A 59 8.34 -9.10 -6.36
CA LYS A 59 9.51 -8.34 -5.91
C LYS A 59 10.54 -9.20 -5.17
N PHE A 60 10.08 -10.14 -4.35
CA PHE A 60 10.94 -11.05 -3.59
C PHE A 60 11.75 -11.94 -4.53
N LEU A 61 11.08 -12.63 -5.46
CA LEU A 61 11.74 -13.49 -6.44
C LEU A 61 12.70 -12.68 -7.30
N SER A 62 12.31 -11.49 -7.75
CA SER A 62 13.21 -10.60 -8.47
C SER A 62 14.42 -10.20 -7.61
N ALA A 63 14.21 -9.77 -6.36
CA ALA A 63 15.30 -9.31 -5.48
C ALA A 63 16.38 -10.37 -5.22
N ILE A 64 16.01 -11.66 -5.16
CA ILE A 64 16.95 -12.77 -4.90
C ILE A 64 17.61 -13.35 -6.16
N SER A 65 17.29 -12.85 -7.36
CA SER A 65 17.85 -13.29 -8.64
C SER A 65 18.40 -12.16 -9.52
N TYR A 66 17.97 -10.92 -9.28
CA TYR A 66 18.29 -9.74 -10.08
C TYR A 66 19.80 -9.47 -10.26
N PRO A 67 20.65 -9.50 -9.22
CA PRO A 67 22.06 -9.15 -9.40
C PRO A 67 22.82 -10.16 -10.25
N PHE A 68 22.32 -11.39 -10.38
CA PHE A 68 22.92 -12.42 -11.23
C PHE A 68 22.44 -12.33 -12.68
N TYR A 69 21.15 -12.06 -12.89
CA TYR A 69 20.59 -11.96 -14.24
C TYR A 69 21.09 -10.72 -14.99
N TYR A 70 21.12 -9.56 -14.33
CA TYR A 70 21.46 -8.28 -14.95
C TYR A 70 22.95 -7.92 -14.86
N ALA A 71 23.81 -8.83 -14.38
CA ALA A 71 25.25 -8.62 -14.40
C ALA A 71 25.79 -8.68 -15.83
N THR A 72 26.33 -7.56 -16.32
CA THR A 72 26.97 -7.44 -17.63
C THR A 72 28.45 -7.08 -17.48
N THR A 73 29.19 -7.10 -18.59
CA THR A 73 30.58 -6.64 -18.62
C THR A 73 30.70 -5.15 -18.36
N GLU A 74 29.70 -4.35 -18.74
CA GLU A 74 29.72 -2.90 -18.63
C GLU A 74 29.43 -2.41 -17.21
N ASN A 75 28.58 -3.13 -16.46
CA ASN A 75 28.28 -2.76 -15.06
C ASN A 75 29.21 -3.43 -14.04
N GLU A 76 30.00 -4.43 -14.45
CA GLU A 76 31.01 -5.11 -13.62
C GLU A 76 30.43 -5.70 -12.31
N TRP A 77 29.14 -6.02 -12.26
CA TRP A 77 28.49 -6.52 -11.02
C TRP A 77 29.08 -7.83 -10.50
N ARG A 78 29.69 -8.62 -11.38
CA ARG A 78 30.41 -9.85 -11.00
C ARG A 78 31.58 -9.58 -10.05
N ASP A 79 32.23 -8.44 -10.22
CA ASP A 79 33.40 -8.06 -9.41
C ASP A 79 33.01 -7.09 -8.29
N LEU A 80 31.97 -6.26 -8.50
CA LEU A 80 31.56 -5.23 -7.53
C LEU A 80 30.48 -5.67 -6.55
N ILE A 81 29.55 -6.55 -6.94
CA ILE A 81 28.37 -6.91 -6.13
C ILE A 81 28.44 -8.37 -5.68
N HIS A 82 28.72 -9.31 -6.58
CA HIS A 82 28.67 -10.75 -6.26
C HIS A 82 29.57 -11.17 -5.09
N PRO A 83 30.80 -10.64 -4.91
CA PRO A 83 31.66 -11.02 -3.78
C PRO A 83 31.10 -10.64 -2.40
N HIS A 84 30.10 -9.76 -2.38
CA HIS A 84 29.46 -9.25 -1.18
C HIS A 84 28.10 -9.89 -0.89
N ILE A 85 27.64 -10.82 -1.74
CA ILE A 85 26.40 -11.59 -1.54
C ILE A 85 26.76 -12.88 -0.80
N PRO A 86 26.19 -13.16 0.38
CA PRO A 86 26.33 -14.46 1.03
C PRO A 86 25.69 -15.59 0.18
N ASP A 87 26.36 -16.75 0.10
CA ASP A 87 25.95 -17.89 -0.73
C ASP A 87 24.50 -18.37 -0.47
N TRP A 88 24.04 -18.24 0.77
CA TRP A 88 22.70 -18.69 1.19
C TRP A 88 21.59 -17.67 0.90
N LEU A 89 21.94 -16.42 0.58
CA LEU A 89 21.00 -15.30 0.49
C LEU A 89 20.20 -15.30 -0.82
N MET A 90 20.79 -15.80 -1.90
CA MET A 90 20.30 -15.63 -3.27
C MET A 90 20.51 -16.87 -4.14
N VAL A 91 19.83 -16.91 -5.29
CA VAL A 91 20.01 -17.98 -6.27
C VAL A 91 21.22 -17.67 -7.15
N HIS A 92 22.28 -18.48 -7.03
CA HIS A 92 23.56 -18.27 -7.72
C HIS A 92 23.64 -18.99 -9.09
N ASP A 93 22.78 -19.99 -9.34
CA ASP A 93 22.79 -20.72 -10.61
C ASP A 93 22.25 -19.85 -11.75
N LEU A 94 23.16 -19.40 -12.61
CA LEU A 94 22.86 -18.52 -13.73
C LEU A 94 21.90 -19.16 -14.75
N GLN A 95 21.95 -20.47 -14.97
CA GLN A 95 21.03 -21.12 -15.90
C GLN A 95 19.62 -21.14 -15.33
N VAL A 96 19.48 -21.42 -14.03
CA VAL A 96 18.19 -21.39 -13.34
C VAL A 96 17.60 -19.98 -13.35
N VAL A 97 18.41 -18.97 -13.04
CA VAL A 97 17.98 -17.56 -13.05
C VAL A 97 17.59 -17.12 -14.47
N ARG A 98 18.39 -17.47 -15.49
CA ARG A 98 18.11 -17.12 -16.88
C ARG A 98 16.78 -17.71 -17.35
N LYS A 99 16.52 -18.98 -17.07
CA LYS A 99 15.25 -19.65 -17.39
C LYS A 99 14.04 -19.02 -16.71
N PHE A 100 14.20 -18.43 -15.53
CA PHE A 100 13.13 -17.69 -14.87
C PHE A 100 12.80 -16.35 -15.57
N TYR A 101 13.82 -15.62 -16.05
CA TYR A 101 13.61 -14.31 -16.70
C TYR A 101 13.24 -14.41 -18.18
N GLU A 102 13.87 -15.33 -18.92
CA GLU A 102 13.65 -15.52 -20.37
C GLU A 102 12.53 -16.53 -20.67
N GLY A 103 12.19 -17.39 -19.71
CA GLY A 103 11.32 -18.55 -19.88
C GLY A 103 12.11 -19.82 -20.21
N SER A 104 11.63 -20.97 -19.75
CA SER A 104 12.31 -22.28 -19.88
C SER A 104 11.91 -23.07 -21.14
N GLY A 105 11.04 -22.52 -21.99
CA GLY A 105 10.44 -23.27 -23.10
C GLY A 105 9.34 -24.25 -22.63
N GLN A 106 8.55 -24.78 -23.59
CA GLN A 106 7.46 -25.71 -23.26
C GLN A 106 7.99 -27.06 -22.79
N GLY A 107 7.56 -27.51 -21.61
CA GLY A 107 7.80 -28.87 -21.11
C GLY A 107 9.01 -29.04 -20.17
N GLU A 108 9.84 -28.02 -19.98
CA GLU A 108 10.87 -28.07 -18.93
C GLU A 108 10.26 -27.92 -17.53
N LEU A 109 10.74 -28.75 -16.60
CA LEU A 109 10.33 -28.68 -15.20
C LEU A 109 11.05 -27.54 -14.48
N ILE A 110 10.31 -26.83 -13.63
CA ILE A 110 10.87 -25.80 -12.77
C ILE A 110 11.86 -26.45 -11.79
N PRO A 111 13.10 -25.95 -11.68
CA PRO A 111 14.12 -26.51 -10.79
C PRO A 111 13.84 -26.11 -9.31
N TRP A 112 12.78 -26.67 -8.73
CA TRP A 112 12.31 -26.34 -7.39
C TRP A 112 13.35 -26.56 -6.30
N GLU A 113 14.29 -27.48 -6.48
CA GLU A 113 15.33 -27.75 -5.48
C GLU A 113 16.19 -26.52 -5.19
N VAL A 114 16.55 -25.76 -6.23
CA VAL A 114 17.38 -24.55 -6.10
C VAL A 114 16.59 -23.42 -5.45
N TRP A 115 15.35 -23.20 -5.91
CA TRP A 115 14.50 -22.12 -5.40
C TRP A 115 14.06 -22.36 -3.96
N ARG A 116 13.65 -23.60 -3.61
CA ARG A 116 13.15 -23.90 -2.26
C ARG A 116 14.22 -23.66 -1.20
N ALA A 117 15.48 -23.99 -1.48
CA ALA A 117 16.58 -23.75 -0.53
C ALA A 117 16.65 -22.28 -0.09
N VAL A 118 16.63 -21.35 -1.06
CA VAL A 118 16.67 -19.90 -0.78
C VAL A 118 15.36 -19.42 -0.13
N ILE A 119 14.20 -19.86 -0.62
CA ILE A 119 12.89 -19.50 -0.06
C ILE A 119 12.78 -19.89 1.42
N TRP A 120 13.26 -21.08 1.79
CA TRP A 120 13.24 -21.54 3.19
C TRP A 120 14.10 -20.68 4.10
N VAL A 121 15.27 -20.22 3.65
CA VAL A 121 16.14 -19.34 4.44
C VAL A 121 15.53 -17.95 4.65
N TRP A 122 14.74 -17.46 3.70
CA TRP A 122 14.00 -16.21 3.81
C TRP A 122 12.69 -16.33 4.62
N THR A 123 12.17 -17.55 4.81
CA THR A 123 10.88 -17.76 5.49
C THR A 123 10.85 -17.20 6.91
N PRO A 124 11.86 -17.42 7.79
CA PRO A 124 11.89 -16.80 9.12
C PRO A 124 11.83 -15.28 9.08
N PHE A 125 12.53 -14.65 8.14
CA PHE A 125 12.53 -13.19 7.95
C PHE A 125 11.15 -12.68 7.56
N ILE A 126 10.53 -13.30 6.54
CA ILE A 126 9.20 -12.90 6.02
C ILE A 126 8.12 -13.11 7.10
N CYS A 127 8.16 -14.24 7.80
CA CYS A 127 7.24 -14.51 8.91
C CYS A 127 7.40 -13.47 10.03
N ALA A 128 8.63 -13.16 10.44
CA ALA A 128 8.90 -12.14 11.44
C ALA A 128 8.40 -10.77 10.98
N LEU A 129 8.64 -10.38 9.74
CA LEU A 129 8.16 -9.13 9.15
C LEU A 129 6.62 -9.01 9.22
N PHE A 130 5.89 -10.06 8.82
CA PHE A 130 4.42 -10.07 8.87
C PHE A 130 3.89 -10.05 10.31
N LEU A 131 4.48 -10.85 11.21
CA LEU A 131 4.09 -10.90 12.61
C LEU A 131 4.39 -9.60 13.35
N MET A 132 5.49 -8.91 13.01
CA MET A 132 5.80 -7.57 13.51
C MET A 132 4.71 -6.57 13.11
N MET A 133 4.30 -6.57 11.83
CA MET A 133 3.22 -5.70 11.35
C MET A 133 1.87 -6.01 12.01
N ILE A 134 1.52 -7.29 12.15
CA ILE A 134 0.27 -7.72 12.80
C ILE A 134 0.26 -7.36 14.28
N SER A 135 1.36 -7.62 15.00
CA SER A 135 1.47 -7.31 16.44
C SER A 135 1.45 -5.81 16.70
N LEU A 136 2.14 -5.01 15.89
CA LEU A 136 2.08 -3.54 15.98
C LEU A 136 0.65 -3.04 15.78
N MET A 137 -0.07 -3.60 14.80
CA MET A 137 -1.44 -3.21 14.54
C MET A 137 -2.41 -3.70 15.63
N ALA A 138 -2.19 -4.88 16.20
CA ALA A 138 -2.95 -5.37 17.37
C ALA A 138 -2.78 -4.45 18.58
N ILE A 139 -1.56 -3.94 18.84
CA ILE A 139 -1.30 -2.99 19.94
C ILE A 139 -2.02 -1.66 19.68
N MET A 140 -1.99 -1.17 18.44
CA MET A 140 -2.51 0.16 18.08
C MET A 140 -4.00 0.19 17.75
N ARG A 141 -4.64 -0.97 17.53
CA ARG A 141 -6.03 -1.09 17.08
C ARG A 141 -7.01 -0.31 17.96
N LYS A 142 -6.95 -0.51 19.28
CA LYS A 142 -7.84 0.20 20.23
C LYS A 142 -7.63 1.71 20.19
N GLN A 143 -6.37 2.14 20.11
CA GLN A 143 -6.02 3.55 19.99
C GLN A 143 -6.59 4.16 18.70
N TRP A 144 -6.41 3.51 17.56
CA TRP A 144 -6.83 4.05 16.26
C TRP A 144 -8.35 3.99 16.06
N ILE A 145 -9.00 2.91 16.47
CA ILE A 145 -10.43 2.71 16.21
C ILE A 145 -11.31 3.33 17.32
N GLU A 146 -10.97 3.15 18.59
CA GLU A 146 -11.85 3.54 19.70
C GLU A 146 -11.52 4.96 20.23
N HIS A 147 -10.23 5.26 20.44
CA HIS A 147 -9.82 6.57 20.99
C HIS A 147 -9.73 7.66 19.92
N GLU A 148 -9.07 7.39 18.80
CA GLU A 148 -8.87 8.37 17.71
C GLU A 148 -9.99 8.35 16.66
N ARG A 149 -10.79 7.27 16.62
CA ARG A 149 -11.93 7.09 15.71
C ARG A 149 -11.57 7.42 14.26
N LEU A 150 -10.50 6.77 13.76
CA LEU A 150 -10.13 6.83 12.35
C LEU A 150 -11.30 6.33 11.47
N ILE A 151 -11.40 6.88 10.26
CA ILE A 151 -12.61 6.77 9.43
C ILE A 151 -12.68 5.44 8.67
N TYR A 152 -11.53 4.92 8.24
CA TYR A 152 -11.40 3.75 7.34
C TYR A 152 -12.32 3.83 6.11
N PRO A 153 -12.12 4.81 5.21
CA PRO A 153 -13.00 5.03 4.04
C PRO A 153 -13.11 3.82 3.13
N LEU A 154 -12.03 3.05 2.98
CA LEU A 154 -11.98 1.84 2.15
C LEU A 154 -12.96 0.76 2.64
N MET A 155 -13.33 0.77 3.92
CA MET A 155 -14.22 -0.22 4.53
C MET A 155 -15.70 0.13 4.36
N GLN A 156 -16.05 1.33 3.88
CA GLN A 156 -17.44 1.77 3.79
C GLN A 156 -18.26 0.93 2.80
N VAL A 157 -17.69 0.63 1.63
CA VAL A 157 -18.32 -0.18 0.58
C VAL A 157 -18.55 -1.62 1.02
N PRO A 158 -17.54 -2.39 1.50
CA PRO A 158 -17.77 -3.77 1.93
C PRO A 158 -18.73 -3.88 3.13
N LEU A 159 -18.72 -2.91 4.05
CA LEU A 159 -19.69 -2.88 5.15
C LEU A 159 -21.12 -2.66 4.64
N ALA A 160 -21.32 -1.77 3.66
CA ALA A 160 -22.64 -1.54 3.07
C ALA A 160 -23.14 -2.76 2.29
N MET A 161 -22.28 -3.44 1.53
CA MET A 161 -22.65 -4.62 0.74
C MET A 161 -23.00 -5.85 1.60
N THR A 162 -22.49 -5.90 2.83
CA THR A 162 -22.73 -7.00 3.79
C THR A 162 -23.80 -6.66 4.82
N GLU A 163 -24.41 -5.48 4.73
CA GLU A 163 -25.50 -5.07 5.62
C GLU A 163 -26.69 -6.02 5.48
N GLU A 164 -27.18 -6.52 6.61
CA GLU A 164 -28.35 -7.40 6.65
C GLU A 164 -29.61 -6.53 6.56
N GLY A 165 -30.54 -6.93 5.67
CA GLY A 165 -31.83 -6.26 5.50
C GLY A 165 -32.85 -6.68 6.55
N GLU A 166 -34.11 -6.35 6.30
CA GLU A 166 -35.22 -6.82 7.15
C GLU A 166 -35.30 -8.36 7.17
N LYS A 167 -36.01 -8.92 8.15
CA LYS A 167 -36.18 -10.38 8.26
C LYS A 167 -36.69 -10.95 6.93
N ASP A 168 -36.08 -12.04 6.48
CA ASP A 168 -36.33 -12.74 5.22
C ASP A 168 -35.78 -12.09 3.93
N GLU A 169 -35.12 -10.93 4.02
CA GLU A 169 -34.47 -10.33 2.86
C GLU A 169 -33.20 -11.10 2.46
N LYS A 170 -33.21 -11.65 1.24
CA LYS A 170 -32.06 -12.40 0.68
C LYS A 170 -30.92 -11.50 0.19
N LEU A 171 -31.22 -10.23 -0.06
CA LEU A 171 -30.31 -9.24 -0.66
C LEU A 171 -30.14 -8.03 0.26
N SER A 172 -28.91 -7.53 0.38
CA SER A 172 -28.59 -6.34 1.18
C SER A 172 -29.39 -5.10 0.73
N PRO A 173 -29.86 -4.24 1.67
CA PRO A 173 -30.54 -2.98 1.35
C PRO A 173 -29.73 -2.07 0.43
N PHE A 174 -28.40 -2.15 0.50
CA PHE A 174 -27.48 -1.41 -0.36
C PHE A 174 -27.78 -1.63 -1.85
N PHE A 175 -28.02 -2.89 -2.26
CA PHE A 175 -28.30 -3.25 -3.65
C PHE A 175 -29.71 -2.87 -4.13
N LYS A 176 -30.61 -2.52 -3.21
CA LYS A 176 -31.97 -2.06 -3.52
C LYS A 176 -32.04 -0.55 -3.70
N ASN A 177 -30.99 0.18 -3.34
CA ASN A 177 -30.99 1.63 -3.35
C ASN A 177 -30.78 2.18 -4.78
N PRO A 178 -31.72 2.95 -5.36
CA PRO A 178 -31.58 3.47 -6.72
C PRO A 178 -30.45 4.50 -6.85
N MET A 179 -30.13 5.26 -5.79
CA MET A 179 -29.01 6.21 -5.81
C MET A 179 -27.67 5.50 -5.95
N MET A 180 -27.54 4.30 -5.37
CA MET A 180 -26.35 3.47 -5.55
C MET A 180 -26.18 3.09 -7.01
N TRP A 181 -27.24 2.60 -7.67
CA TRP A 181 -27.18 2.24 -9.09
C TRP A 181 -26.95 3.44 -10.01
N ALA A 182 -27.51 4.61 -9.68
CA ALA A 182 -27.20 5.85 -10.41
C ALA A 182 -25.70 6.21 -10.33
N GLY A 183 -25.10 6.08 -9.15
CA GLY A 183 -23.67 6.28 -8.95
C GLY A 183 -22.82 5.21 -9.63
N PHE A 184 -23.27 3.96 -9.64
CA PHE A 184 -22.62 2.83 -10.30
C PHE A 184 -22.60 2.98 -11.81
N ALA A 185 -23.71 3.42 -12.42
CA ALA A 185 -23.86 3.48 -13.86
C ALA A 185 -22.82 4.39 -14.53
N ILE A 186 -22.45 5.51 -13.91
CA ILE A 186 -21.53 6.50 -14.50
C ILE A 186 -20.17 5.86 -14.85
N PRO A 187 -19.38 5.36 -13.90
CA PRO A 187 -18.13 4.68 -14.20
C PRO A 187 -18.35 3.34 -14.90
N ALA A 188 -19.39 2.57 -14.56
CA ALA A 188 -19.60 1.27 -15.19
C ALA A 188 -19.80 1.39 -16.70
N LEU A 189 -20.55 2.40 -17.16
CA LEU A 189 -20.73 2.70 -18.58
C LEU A 189 -19.42 3.10 -19.23
N TRP A 190 -18.67 4.06 -18.65
CA TRP A 190 -17.40 4.48 -19.23
C TRP A 190 -16.39 3.33 -19.33
N GLY A 191 -16.17 2.58 -18.25
CA GLY A 191 -15.25 1.44 -18.26
C GLY A 191 -15.69 0.34 -19.21
N THR A 192 -17.01 0.14 -19.37
CA THR A 192 -17.52 -0.81 -20.38
C THR A 192 -17.24 -0.34 -21.79
N LEU A 193 -17.48 0.94 -22.09
CA LEU A 193 -17.20 1.53 -23.40
C LEU A 193 -15.71 1.53 -23.75
N HIS A 194 -14.84 1.87 -22.80
CA HIS A 194 -13.39 1.85 -23.00
C HIS A 194 -12.87 0.42 -23.19
N GLY A 195 -13.36 -0.54 -22.40
CA GLY A 195 -13.05 -1.95 -22.62
C GLY A 195 -13.50 -2.43 -24.00
N LEU A 196 -14.68 -2.01 -24.48
CA LEU A 196 -15.15 -2.32 -25.83
C LEU A 196 -14.31 -1.64 -26.90
N TYR A 197 -13.85 -0.42 -26.68
CA TYR A 197 -12.92 0.27 -27.58
C TYR A 197 -11.64 -0.55 -27.80
N ASN A 198 -11.10 -1.17 -26.75
CA ASN A 198 -9.90 -2.00 -26.87
C ASN A 198 -10.12 -3.23 -27.79
N TYR A 199 -11.34 -3.76 -27.87
CA TYR A 199 -11.70 -4.82 -28.82
C TYR A 199 -12.11 -4.30 -30.20
N PHE A 200 -12.85 -3.20 -30.24
CA PHE A 200 -13.48 -2.64 -31.43
C PHE A 200 -13.28 -1.12 -31.49
N PRO A 201 -12.05 -0.63 -31.81
CA PRO A 201 -11.73 0.79 -31.74
C PRO A 201 -12.63 1.68 -32.60
N GLU A 202 -13.02 1.16 -33.78
CA GLU A 202 -13.86 1.87 -34.75
C GLU A 202 -15.30 2.08 -34.25
N LEU A 203 -15.81 1.20 -33.37
CA LEU A 203 -17.18 1.29 -32.86
C LEU A 203 -17.30 2.27 -31.69
N MET A 204 -16.21 2.48 -30.93
CA MET A 204 -16.24 3.24 -29.67
C MET A 204 -15.17 4.35 -29.58
N PRO A 205 -14.98 5.20 -30.61
CA PRO A 205 -13.88 6.19 -30.64
C PRO A 205 -13.95 7.24 -29.52
N ILE A 206 -15.15 7.48 -28.95
CA ILE A 206 -15.33 8.37 -27.79
C ILE A 206 -14.57 7.88 -26.57
N ALA A 207 -14.45 6.57 -26.38
CA ALA A 207 -13.81 5.95 -25.23
C ALA A 207 -12.39 5.48 -25.55
N HIS A 208 -11.65 6.23 -26.36
CA HIS A 208 -10.26 5.87 -26.71
C HIS A 208 -9.29 6.02 -25.54
N ASP A 209 -9.55 6.99 -24.66
CA ASP A 209 -8.76 7.22 -23.45
C ASP A 209 -9.30 6.42 -22.27
N VAL A 210 -8.38 5.93 -21.43
CA VAL A 210 -8.69 5.21 -20.19
C VAL A 210 -9.48 6.09 -19.22
N ASP A 211 -9.02 7.32 -19.04
CA ASP A 211 -9.69 8.32 -18.20
C ASP A 211 -10.60 9.20 -19.10
N PRO A 212 -11.87 9.46 -18.70
CA PRO A 212 -12.82 10.22 -19.52
C PRO A 212 -12.42 11.67 -19.76
N ILE A 213 -11.61 12.22 -18.86
CA ILE A 213 -11.03 13.54 -18.98
C ILE A 213 -9.58 13.38 -18.56
N ARG A 214 -8.67 13.74 -19.46
CA ARG A 214 -7.25 13.86 -19.18
C ARG A 214 -6.70 15.09 -19.89
N MET A 215 -6.09 15.99 -19.13
CA MET A 215 -5.45 17.19 -19.65
C MET A 215 -4.17 17.46 -18.86
N ASP A 216 -3.07 17.69 -19.57
CA ASP A 216 -1.80 18.07 -18.98
C ASP A 216 -1.57 19.55 -19.29
N VAL A 217 -1.60 20.39 -18.25
CA VAL A 217 -1.47 21.85 -18.40
C VAL A 217 -0.03 22.23 -18.07
N PRO A 218 0.80 22.60 -19.06
CA PRO A 218 2.17 23.02 -18.80
C PRO A 218 2.19 24.38 -18.10
N ILE A 219 2.88 24.47 -16.97
CA ILE A 219 3.06 25.68 -16.16
C ILE A 219 4.56 25.94 -16.00
N PHE A 220 4.94 27.11 -15.49
CA PHE A 220 6.33 27.47 -15.18
C PHE A 220 7.28 27.35 -16.39
N HIS A 221 6.91 27.96 -17.52
CA HIS A 221 7.69 27.87 -18.76
C HIS A 221 7.95 26.42 -19.23
N ARG A 222 6.97 25.52 -19.03
CA ARG A 222 7.04 24.08 -19.37
C ARG A 222 8.09 23.31 -18.57
N THR A 223 8.41 23.77 -17.37
CA THR A 223 9.27 23.02 -16.44
C THR A 223 8.46 22.09 -15.52
N ALA A 224 7.14 22.27 -15.45
CA ALA A 224 6.25 21.39 -14.70
C ALA A 224 4.86 21.30 -15.33
N ASP A 225 4.26 20.10 -15.32
CA ASP A 225 2.94 19.85 -15.88
C ASP A 225 1.91 19.60 -14.76
N LEU A 226 0.82 20.36 -14.78
CA LEU A 226 -0.32 20.17 -13.89
C LEU A 226 -1.28 19.16 -14.52
N TYR A 227 -1.34 17.96 -13.95
CA TYR A 227 -2.17 16.87 -14.43
C TYR A 227 -3.63 17.04 -13.99
N VAL A 228 -4.56 16.96 -14.92
CA VAL A 228 -6.01 17.00 -14.66
C VAL A 228 -6.64 15.74 -15.24
N ALA A 229 -6.86 14.74 -14.39
CA ALA A 229 -7.50 13.48 -14.78
C ALA A 229 -8.72 13.18 -13.88
N LEU A 230 -9.86 12.84 -14.49
CA LEU A 230 -11.08 12.51 -13.74
C LEU A 230 -11.14 11.02 -13.39
N ARG A 231 -11.23 10.69 -12.09
CA ARG A 231 -11.19 9.33 -11.56
C ARG A 231 -12.30 9.10 -10.53
N PHE A 232 -13.26 8.28 -10.92
CA PHE A 232 -14.50 8.06 -10.19
C PHE A 232 -14.29 7.39 -8.82
N ASN A 233 -13.39 6.41 -8.70
CA ASN A 233 -13.06 5.75 -7.44
C ASN A 233 -12.54 6.74 -6.38
N ILE A 234 -11.65 7.66 -6.80
CA ILE A 234 -11.03 8.64 -5.89
C ILE A 234 -12.07 9.65 -5.43
N ILE A 235 -12.93 10.15 -6.32
CA ILE A 235 -14.06 11.02 -5.95
C ILE A 235 -14.94 10.32 -4.91
N GLY A 236 -15.27 9.05 -5.16
CA GLY A 236 -16.04 8.21 -4.26
C GLY A 236 -15.43 8.05 -2.87
N PHE A 237 -14.17 7.63 -2.77
CA PHE A 237 -13.50 7.43 -1.47
C PHE A 237 -13.33 8.75 -0.71
N PHE A 238 -12.92 9.82 -1.40
CA PHE A 238 -12.67 11.12 -0.78
C PHE A 238 -13.94 11.78 -0.25
N TYR A 239 -15.10 11.45 -0.80
CA TYR A 239 -16.39 11.89 -0.27
C TYR A 239 -16.64 11.46 1.18
N PHE A 240 -16.03 10.35 1.63
CA PHE A 240 -16.19 9.85 3.00
C PHE A 240 -15.19 10.44 4.00
N LEU A 241 -14.14 11.12 3.55
CA LEU A 241 -13.13 11.74 4.41
C LEU A 241 -13.68 12.94 5.19
N LYS A 242 -13.13 13.24 6.37
CA LYS A 242 -13.42 14.52 7.03
C LYS A 242 -12.98 15.67 6.11
N THR A 243 -13.74 16.76 6.13
CA THR A 243 -13.56 17.88 5.21
C THR A 243 -12.19 18.55 5.35
N ASP A 244 -11.63 18.60 6.56
CA ASP A 244 -10.28 19.12 6.86
C ASP A 244 -9.19 18.24 6.24
N ILE A 245 -9.32 16.91 6.36
CA ILE A 245 -8.41 15.96 5.71
C ILE A 245 -8.49 16.14 4.19
N ALA A 246 -9.70 16.05 3.61
CA ALA A 246 -9.89 16.14 2.17
C ALA A 246 -9.34 17.46 1.59
N PHE A 247 -9.56 18.59 2.27
CA PHE A 247 -8.99 19.89 1.90
C PHE A 247 -7.46 19.86 1.87
N SER A 248 -6.86 19.34 2.93
CA SER A 248 -5.41 19.37 3.12
C SER A 248 -4.67 18.50 2.11
N LEU A 249 -5.26 17.37 1.70
CA LEU A 249 -4.61 16.45 0.76
C LEU A 249 -4.34 17.11 -0.60
N TRP A 250 -5.34 17.75 -1.21
CA TRP A 250 -5.13 18.45 -2.49
C TRP A 250 -4.37 19.76 -2.32
N PHE A 251 -4.58 20.48 -1.20
CA PHE A 251 -3.89 21.75 -0.94
C PHE A 251 -2.37 21.55 -0.82
N PHE A 252 -1.92 20.59 0.00
CA PHE A 252 -0.49 20.33 0.17
C PHE A 252 0.15 19.70 -1.07
N ASN A 253 -0.62 18.98 -1.89
CA ASN A 253 -0.14 18.54 -3.19
C ASN A 253 0.14 19.73 -4.11
N LEU A 254 -0.83 20.63 -4.30
CA LEU A 254 -0.62 21.84 -5.10
C LEU A 254 0.51 22.69 -4.53
N LEU A 255 0.60 22.86 -3.22
CA LEU A 255 1.72 23.56 -2.59
C LEU A 255 3.07 22.93 -2.96
N SER A 256 3.16 21.60 -2.91
CA SER A 256 4.37 20.86 -3.29
C SER A 256 4.68 21.03 -4.78
N PHE A 257 3.65 21.05 -5.64
CA PHE A 257 3.78 21.35 -7.06
C PHE A 257 4.33 22.76 -7.29
N PHE A 258 3.81 23.78 -6.60
CA PHE A 258 4.33 25.16 -6.67
C PHE A 258 5.80 25.23 -6.21
N VAL A 259 6.16 24.56 -5.12
CA VAL A 259 7.56 24.53 -4.62
C VAL A 259 8.50 23.88 -5.65
N ARG A 260 8.11 22.73 -6.23
CA ARG A 260 8.89 22.07 -7.29
C ARG A 260 9.02 22.92 -8.55
N GLY A 261 7.93 23.59 -8.95
CA GLY A 261 7.95 24.52 -10.09
C GLY A 261 8.91 25.68 -9.87
N ILE A 262 8.95 26.25 -8.66
CA ILE A 262 9.92 27.29 -8.28
C ILE A 262 11.35 26.75 -8.34
N PHE A 263 11.62 25.55 -7.80
CA PHE A 263 12.94 24.93 -7.89
C PHE A 263 13.36 24.70 -9.35
N GLY A 264 12.44 24.24 -10.21
CA GLY A 264 12.68 24.06 -11.64
C GLY A 264 13.05 25.37 -12.34
N VAL A 265 12.35 26.47 -12.05
CA VAL A 265 12.65 27.80 -12.63
C VAL A 265 13.98 28.37 -12.10
N LEU A 266 14.28 28.17 -10.82
CA LEU A 266 15.52 28.66 -10.20
C LEU A 266 16.74 27.77 -10.47
N GLY A 267 16.57 26.60 -11.08
CA GLY A 267 17.64 25.62 -11.30
C GLY A 267 18.15 24.97 -10.02
N VAL A 268 17.33 24.93 -8.96
CA VAL A 268 17.67 24.26 -7.70
C VAL A 268 17.42 22.77 -7.86
N ALA A 269 18.49 21.98 -7.90
CA ALA A 269 18.44 20.53 -8.02
C ALA A 269 19.32 19.84 -6.97
N SER A 270 18.93 18.64 -6.55
CA SER A 270 19.74 17.78 -5.68
C SER A 270 20.52 16.77 -6.51
N THR A 271 21.77 16.51 -6.11
CA THR A 271 22.62 15.45 -6.69
C THR A 271 22.35 14.07 -6.07
N GLU A 272 21.56 14.03 -4.99
CA GLU A 272 21.17 12.79 -4.33
C GLU A 272 20.05 12.09 -5.10
N THR A 273 20.18 10.78 -5.22
CA THR A 273 19.13 9.90 -5.74
C THR A 273 18.68 9.07 -4.55
N GLY A 274 17.53 9.34 -3.93
CA GLY A 274 17.11 8.72 -2.64
C GLY A 274 16.75 7.23 -2.68
N GLY A 275 17.45 6.42 -3.50
CA GLY A 275 17.07 5.04 -3.82
C GLY A 275 16.11 4.99 -5.02
N ALA A 276 16.03 3.87 -5.72
CA ALA A 276 14.95 3.67 -6.69
C ALA A 276 13.69 3.12 -5.97
N GLY A 277 12.50 3.62 -6.34
CA GLY A 277 11.21 3.24 -5.74
C GLY A 277 10.61 4.23 -4.70
N HIS A 278 11.24 5.38 -4.45
CA HIS A 278 10.65 6.44 -3.61
C HIS A 278 9.54 7.18 -4.39
N ALA A 279 8.53 7.67 -3.68
CA ALA A 279 7.32 8.19 -4.31
C ALA A 279 7.32 9.71 -4.54
N VAL A 280 8.40 10.41 -4.22
CA VAL A 280 8.51 11.87 -4.34
C VAL A 280 9.61 12.20 -5.33
N HIS A 281 9.31 12.89 -6.44
CA HIS A 281 10.30 13.17 -7.48
C HIS A 281 11.48 14.04 -7.01
N ASP A 282 11.22 14.99 -6.11
CA ASP A 282 12.22 15.92 -5.61
C ASP A 282 12.85 15.41 -4.30
N PRO A 283 14.17 15.18 -4.24
CA PRO A 283 14.83 14.67 -3.04
C PRO A 283 14.64 15.56 -1.81
N PHE A 284 14.62 16.90 -1.95
CA PHE A 284 14.45 17.80 -0.81
C PHE A 284 13.07 17.61 -0.18
N LEU A 285 12.03 17.52 -1.00
CA LEU A 285 10.67 17.22 -0.53
C LEU A 285 10.54 15.78 0.01
N ALA A 286 11.31 14.83 -0.50
CA ALA A 286 11.37 13.48 0.06
C ALA A 286 11.92 13.49 1.49
N TYR A 287 13.02 14.22 1.74
CA TYR A 287 13.56 14.41 3.10
C TYR A 287 12.59 15.15 4.02
N GLN A 288 11.92 16.20 3.54
CA GLN A 288 10.87 16.87 4.31
C GLN A 288 9.73 15.92 4.69
N SER A 289 9.28 15.10 3.73
CA SER A 289 8.26 14.07 3.96
C SER A 289 8.73 13.05 5.01
N MET A 290 10.02 12.67 5.01
CA MET A 290 10.58 11.82 6.06
C MET A 290 10.50 12.46 7.44
N GLY A 291 10.94 13.71 7.55
CA GLY A 291 10.87 14.47 8.78
C GLY A 291 9.45 14.59 9.31
N ALA A 292 8.49 14.78 8.39
CA ALA A 292 7.08 14.83 8.71
C ALA A 292 6.51 13.47 9.17
N ILE A 293 6.86 12.36 8.50
CA ILE A 293 6.44 11.01 8.95
C ILE A 293 7.03 10.68 10.31
N LEU A 294 8.29 11.02 10.56
CA LEU A 294 8.93 10.79 11.85
C LEU A 294 8.17 11.52 12.98
N VAL A 295 7.81 12.78 12.77
CA VAL A 295 7.01 13.54 13.74
C VAL A 295 5.59 12.98 13.85
N LEU A 296 4.97 12.53 12.75
CA LEU A 296 3.67 11.86 12.78
C LEU A 296 3.72 10.59 13.66
N PHE A 297 4.77 9.79 13.51
CA PHE A 297 4.99 8.56 14.26
C PHE A 297 5.20 8.85 15.75
N LEU A 298 6.14 9.74 16.08
CA LEU A 298 6.45 10.11 17.47
C LEU A 298 5.25 10.80 18.14
N GLY A 299 4.56 11.68 17.43
CA GLY A 299 3.33 12.32 17.90
C GLY A 299 2.17 11.33 18.08
N GLY A 300 2.09 10.30 17.23
CA GLY A 300 1.17 9.18 17.40
C GLY A 300 1.46 8.36 18.67
N ILE A 301 2.73 8.02 18.91
CA ILE A 301 3.17 7.36 20.15
C ILE A 301 2.86 8.24 21.37
N TRP A 302 3.14 9.53 21.28
CA TRP A 302 2.87 10.48 22.35
C TRP A 302 1.38 10.57 22.67
N THR A 303 0.52 10.64 21.65
CA THR A 303 -0.94 10.65 21.81
C THR A 303 -1.44 9.33 22.43
N ALA A 304 -0.82 8.21 22.05
CA ALA A 304 -1.13 6.89 22.55
C ALA A 304 -0.49 6.56 23.92
N ARG A 305 0.29 7.46 24.53
CA ARG A 305 1.12 7.16 25.72
C ARG A 305 0.36 6.53 26.88
N THR A 306 -0.88 6.96 27.14
CA THR A 306 -1.72 6.42 28.21
C THR A 306 -2.16 4.99 27.90
N HIS A 307 -2.58 4.74 26.65
CA HIS A 307 -2.92 3.41 26.15
C HIS A 307 -1.70 2.49 26.17
N LEU A 308 -0.56 2.93 25.61
CA LEU A 308 0.68 2.16 25.56
C LEU A 308 1.22 1.85 26.95
N ARG A 309 1.13 2.78 27.92
CA ARG A 309 1.47 2.50 29.32
C ARG A 309 0.58 1.40 29.90
N GLY A 310 -0.70 1.38 29.52
CA GLY A 310 -1.61 0.29 29.86
C GLY A 310 -1.17 -1.04 29.25
N VAL A 311 -0.93 -1.09 27.94
CA VAL A 311 -0.43 -2.29 27.24
C VAL A 311 0.84 -2.83 27.91
N TRP A 312 1.80 -1.96 28.25
CA TRP A 312 3.02 -2.33 28.96
C TRP A 312 2.75 -2.92 30.36
N ARG A 313 1.85 -2.31 31.14
CA ARG A 313 1.43 -2.86 32.44
C ARG A 313 0.79 -4.24 32.30
N LYS A 314 -0.10 -4.43 31.33
CA LYS A 314 -0.74 -5.74 31.08
C LYS A 314 0.30 -6.78 30.68
N ALA A 315 1.19 -6.44 29.74
CA ALA A 315 2.17 -7.37 29.20
C ALA A 315 3.14 -7.89 30.27
N PHE A 316 3.73 -7.00 31.08
CA PHE A 316 4.81 -7.36 32.02
C PHE A 316 4.34 -7.56 33.47
N LYS A 317 3.31 -6.82 33.91
CA LYS A 317 2.82 -6.91 35.30
C LYS A 317 1.54 -7.73 35.46
N GLY A 318 0.90 -8.15 34.36
CA GLY A 318 -0.33 -8.95 34.42
C GLY A 318 -1.51 -8.19 35.00
N ASP A 319 -1.58 -6.88 34.74
CA ASP A 319 -2.59 -6.00 35.34
C ASP A 319 -4.02 -6.35 34.92
N ASP A 320 -4.85 -6.81 35.86
CA ASP A 320 -6.23 -7.24 35.59
C ASP A 320 -7.21 -6.08 35.32
N SER A 321 -6.82 -4.83 35.63
CA SER A 321 -7.64 -3.65 35.30
C SER A 321 -7.75 -3.37 33.80
N ILE A 322 -6.90 -3.99 32.99
CA ILE A 322 -6.85 -3.78 31.54
C ILE A 322 -7.44 -5.01 30.85
N ASP A 323 -8.58 -4.79 30.19
CA ASP A 323 -9.27 -5.80 29.40
C ASP A 323 -8.75 -5.83 27.95
N ASP A 324 -8.21 -6.98 27.56
CA ASP A 324 -7.75 -7.33 26.21
C ASP A 324 -8.53 -8.52 25.62
N SER A 325 -9.69 -8.88 26.20
CA SER A 325 -10.53 -10.00 25.74
C SER A 325 -11.11 -9.78 24.33
N GLY A 326 -11.35 -8.52 23.96
CA GLY A 326 -11.86 -8.11 22.65
C GLY A 326 -10.80 -7.93 21.56
N GLU A 327 -9.52 -8.16 21.88
CA GLU A 327 -8.39 -8.03 20.96
C GLU A 327 -8.07 -9.36 20.26
N ILE A 328 -7.43 -9.28 19.08
CA ILE A 328 -7.04 -10.48 18.31
C ILE A 328 -5.92 -11.27 18.99
N LEU A 329 -5.11 -10.59 19.82
CA LEU A 329 -4.02 -11.14 20.61
C LEU A 329 -4.09 -10.50 21.99
N SER A 330 -3.70 -11.26 23.03
CA SER A 330 -3.46 -10.63 24.34
C SER A 330 -2.34 -9.60 24.21
N TYR A 331 -2.37 -8.54 25.01
CA TYR A 331 -1.33 -7.51 24.97
C TYR A 331 0.06 -8.10 25.30
N ARG A 332 0.13 -9.10 26.18
CA ARG A 332 1.37 -9.84 26.45
C ARG A 332 1.90 -10.52 25.20
N THR A 333 1.05 -11.28 24.50
CA THR A 333 1.45 -11.99 23.28
C THR A 333 1.85 -11.02 22.18
N ALA A 334 1.10 -9.93 21.97
CA ALA A 334 1.39 -8.94 20.96
C ALA A 334 2.76 -8.27 21.19
N VAL A 335 3.07 -7.88 22.44
CA VAL A 335 4.36 -7.26 22.77
C VAL A 335 5.52 -8.23 22.60
N ILE A 336 5.41 -9.48 23.09
CA ILE A 336 6.45 -10.50 22.90
C ILE A 336 6.67 -10.78 21.41
N MET A 337 5.58 -10.92 20.65
CA MET A 337 5.65 -11.16 19.21
C MET A 337 6.33 -10.00 18.48
N PHE A 338 6.04 -8.76 18.83
CA PHE A 338 6.69 -7.58 18.25
C PHE A 338 8.21 -7.60 18.47
N PHE A 339 8.65 -7.78 19.72
CA PHE A 339 10.08 -7.80 20.04
C PHE A 339 10.82 -9.02 19.47
N ALA A 340 10.22 -10.21 19.55
CA ALA A 340 10.81 -11.43 18.98
C ALA A 340 10.96 -11.33 17.46
N SER A 341 9.95 -10.78 16.78
CA SER A 341 9.99 -10.54 15.33
C SER A 341 11.05 -9.49 14.97
N SER A 342 11.14 -8.41 15.74
CA SER A 342 12.13 -7.34 15.55
C SER A 342 13.56 -7.87 15.72
N ALA A 343 13.80 -8.67 16.76
CA ALA A 343 15.09 -9.32 16.99
C ALA A 343 15.44 -10.31 15.87
N THR A 344 14.45 -11.05 15.36
CA THR A 344 14.65 -11.96 14.22
C THR A 344 15.05 -11.20 12.95
N ILE A 345 14.40 -10.09 12.64
CA ILE A 345 14.72 -9.25 11.47
C ILE A 345 16.15 -8.71 11.57
N VAL A 346 16.51 -8.11 12.71
CA VAL A 346 17.86 -7.53 12.92
C VAL A 346 18.92 -8.63 12.92
N GLY A 347 18.68 -9.75 13.60
CA GLY A 347 19.59 -10.89 13.63
C GLY A 347 19.82 -11.48 12.24
N TRP A 348 18.77 -11.59 11.43
CA TRP A 348 18.87 -12.08 10.06
C TRP A 348 19.66 -11.12 9.16
N LEU A 349 19.42 -9.81 9.25
CA LEU A 349 20.21 -8.81 8.50
C LEU A 349 21.67 -8.80 8.95
N TRP A 350 21.92 -9.01 10.24
CA TRP A 350 23.26 -9.13 10.78
C TRP A 350 24.01 -10.36 10.26
N LEU A 351 23.34 -11.51 10.21
CA LEU A 351 23.89 -12.73 9.60
C LEU A 351 24.18 -12.55 8.11
N ALA A 352 23.37 -11.75 7.41
CA ALA A 352 23.61 -11.42 6.00
C ALA A 352 24.82 -10.50 5.77
N GLY A 353 25.34 -9.85 6.82
CA GLY A 353 26.53 -8.99 6.76
C GLY A 353 26.27 -7.50 7.02
N LEU A 354 25.05 -7.10 7.40
CA LEU A 354 24.77 -5.73 7.80
C LEU A 354 25.10 -5.52 9.29
N PRO A 355 25.97 -4.56 9.67
CA PRO A 355 26.23 -4.28 11.08
C PRO A 355 24.93 -4.05 11.88
N ALA A 356 24.83 -4.64 13.07
CA ALA A 356 23.59 -4.67 13.86
C ALA A 356 23.01 -3.27 14.15
N ILE A 357 23.86 -2.25 14.30
CA ILE A 357 23.42 -0.86 14.48
C ILE A 357 22.64 -0.34 13.28
N PHE A 358 23.09 -0.66 12.06
CA PHE A 358 22.39 -0.31 10.83
C PHE A 358 21.15 -1.17 10.62
N GLY A 359 21.19 -2.44 11.07
CA GLY A 359 20.00 -3.30 11.17
C GLY A 359 18.91 -2.72 12.08
N LEU A 360 19.28 -2.17 13.24
CA LEU A 360 18.35 -1.48 14.14
C LEU A 360 17.84 -0.17 13.54
N ALA A 361 18.72 0.62 12.92
CA ALA A 361 18.35 1.87 12.28
C ALA A 361 17.36 1.66 11.12
N ILE A 362 17.63 0.70 10.23
CA ILE A 362 16.72 0.39 9.11
C ILE A 362 15.39 -0.17 9.60
N LEU A 363 15.39 -0.99 10.66
CA LEU A 363 14.16 -1.48 11.27
C LEU A 363 13.33 -0.32 11.84
N PHE A 364 13.96 0.59 12.58
CA PHE A 364 13.30 1.76 13.13
C PHE A 364 12.69 2.64 12.04
N LEU A 365 13.47 3.01 11.02
CA LEU A 365 13.00 3.80 9.89
C LEU A 365 11.88 3.08 9.11
N GLY A 366 12.00 1.76 8.94
CA GLY A 366 10.97 0.91 8.35
C GLY A 366 9.67 0.94 9.14
N VAL A 367 9.72 0.79 10.47
CA VAL A 367 8.53 0.88 11.34
C VAL A 367 7.89 2.27 11.27
N VAL A 368 8.70 3.33 11.25
CA VAL A 368 8.22 4.72 11.10
C VAL A 368 7.44 4.88 9.78
N VAL A 369 8.00 4.40 8.67
CA VAL A 369 7.36 4.45 7.34
C VAL A 369 6.11 3.58 7.28
N ILE A 370 6.18 2.32 7.72
CA ILE A 370 5.06 1.37 7.71
C ILE A 370 3.90 1.92 8.56
N PHE A 371 4.18 2.44 9.76
CA PHE A 371 3.18 3.03 10.63
C PHE A 371 2.57 4.29 10.01
N GLY A 372 3.41 5.22 9.54
CA GLY A 372 2.96 6.48 8.95
C GLY A 372 2.09 6.25 7.71
N TYR A 373 2.53 5.38 6.81
CA TYR A 373 1.77 5.00 5.63
C TYR A 373 0.46 4.27 6.00
N SER A 374 0.50 3.33 6.95
CA SER A 374 -0.72 2.64 7.43
C SER A 374 -1.74 3.61 8.01
N ARG A 375 -1.28 4.65 8.70
CA ARG A 375 -2.14 5.73 9.21
C ARG A 375 -2.72 6.57 8.08
N VAL A 376 -1.93 6.91 7.06
CA VAL A 376 -2.42 7.60 5.85
C VAL A 376 -3.54 6.81 5.17
N VAL A 377 -3.40 5.51 5.02
CA VAL A 377 -4.45 4.69 4.39
C VAL A 377 -5.70 4.61 5.29
N ALA A 378 -5.52 4.36 6.59
CA ALA A 378 -6.62 4.22 7.54
C ALA A 378 -7.42 5.53 7.75
N GLU A 379 -6.74 6.67 7.77
CA GLU A 379 -7.35 7.98 8.02
C GLU A 379 -7.74 8.71 6.72
N GLY A 380 -6.84 8.72 5.75
CA GLY A 380 -6.93 9.47 4.49
C GLY A 380 -7.51 8.70 3.31
N GLY A 381 -7.79 7.40 3.44
CA GLY A 381 -8.47 6.60 2.40
C GLY A 381 -7.70 6.49 1.08
N LEU A 382 -6.40 6.78 1.10
CA LEU A 382 -5.54 6.67 -0.07
C LEU A 382 -5.35 5.18 -0.41
N SER A 383 -6.13 4.67 -1.36
CA SER A 383 -5.96 3.30 -1.87
C SER A 383 -4.68 3.15 -2.68
N ASP A 384 -4.19 4.23 -3.30
CA ASP A 384 -3.07 4.18 -4.24
C ASP A 384 -2.01 5.22 -3.85
N GLY A 385 -0.82 4.74 -3.47
CA GLY A 385 0.36 5.58 -3.26
C GLY A 385 1.51 4.78 -2.65
N SER A 386 2.76 5.18 -2.81
CA SER A 386 3.90 4.51 -2.16
C SER A 386 4.45 5.39 -1.03
N PRO A 387 5.20 4.84 -0.07
CA PRO A 387 5.95 5.65 0.89
C PRO A 387 6.72 6.77 0.21
N PRO A 388 6.70 8.00 0.75
CA PRO A 388 7.36 9.12 0.10
C PRO A 388 8.87 8.91 -0.03
N ILE A 389 9.46 8.09 0.84
CA ILE A 389 10.90 7.85 0.91
C ILE A 389 11.21 6.42 1.35
N ILE A 390 12.39 5.94 0.96
CA ILE A 390 12.89 4.61 1.30
C ILE A 390 13.86 4.72 2.47
N PRO A 391 13.64 3.96 3.57
CA PRO A 391 14.53 3.87 4.73
C PRO A 391 16.01 3.69 4.39
N ALA A 392 16.35 2.83 3.42
CA ALA A 392 17.73 2.56 3.03
C ALA A 392 18.42 3.80 2.46
N GLY A 393 17.71 4.57 1.63
CA GLY A 393 18.24 5.82 1.07
C GLY A 393 18.54 6.85 2.15
N ILE A 394 17.64 7.02 3.12
CA ILE A 394 17.86 7.91 4.26
C ILE A 394 19.05 7.47 5.08
N LEU A 395 19.17 6.16 5.35
CA LEU A 395 20.27 5.65 6.15
C LEU A 395 21.61 5.93 5.47
N VAL A 396 21.75 5.62 4.18
CA VAL A 396 22.96 5.89 3.40
C VAL A 396 23.30 7.38 3.41
N SER A 397 22.32 8.27 3.16
CA SER A 397 22.57 9.71 3.15
C SER A 397 22.80 10.29 4.56
N ALA A 398 22.32 9.63 5.62
CA ALA A 398 22.49 10.06 7.00
C ALA A 398 23.89 9.75 7.56
N VAL A 399 24.46 8.59 7.24
CA VAL A 399 25.75 8.14 7.80
C VAL A 399 26.90 8.08 6.79
N GLY A 400 26.59 8.12 5.49
CA GLY A 400 27.55 7.89 4.41
C GLY A 400 27.68 6.41 4.04
N SER A 401 27.85 6.15 2.75
CA SER A 401 27.97 4.79 2.20
C SER A 401 29.27 4.09 2.60
N SER A 402 30.36 4.84 2.80
CA SER A 402 31.67 4.31 3.22
C SER A 402 31.64 3.67 4.60
N VAL A 403 30.85 4.22 5.53
CA VAL A 403 30.71 3.73 6.90
C VAL A 403 29.93 2.41 6.94
N ILE A 404 28.97 2.24 6.04
CA ILE A 404 28.16 1.02 5.92
C ILE A 404 29.00 -0.11 5.29
N GLY A 405 29.87 0.23 4.33
CA GLY A 405 30.70 -0.69 3.59
C GLY A 405 29.96 -1.45 2.48
N ALA A 406 30.69 -1.95 1.48
CA ALA A 406 30.10 -2.57 0.29
C ALA A 406 29.19 -3.76 0.62
N GLN A 407 29.62 -4.65 1.53
CA GLN A 407 28.79 -5.76 2.00
C GLN A 407 27.49 -5.29 2.66
N GLY A 408 27.57 -4.28 3.55
CA GLY A 408 26.38 -3.70 4.18
C GLY A 408 25.42 -3.07 3.16
N LEU A 409 25.95 -2.39 2.13
CA LEU A 409 25.14 -1.80 1.06
C LEU A 409 24.41 -2.87 0.24
N VAL A 410 25.09 -3.97 -0.13
CA VAL A 410 24.46 -5.09 -0.84
C VAL A 410 23.32 -5.71 -0.02
N VAL A 411 23.51 -5.88 1.30
CA VAL A 411 22.42 -6.33 2.18
C VAL A 411 21.30 -5.29 2.26
N LEU A 412 21.61 -3.99 2.30
CA LEU A 412 20.60 -2.93 2.28
C LEU A 412 19.75 -2.95 1.00
N ALA A 413 20.30 -3.31 -0.17
CA ALA A 413 19.50 -3.46 -1.40
C ALA A 413 18.34 -4.46 -1.21
N THR A 414 18.55 -5.52 -0.43
CA THR A 414 17.51 -6.51 -0.14
C THR A 414 16.36 -5.95 0.71
N THR A 415 16.61 -4.88 1.47
CA THR A 415 15.59 -4.25 2.32
C THR A 415 14.53 -3.50 1.52
N PHE A 416 14.80 -3.19 0.25
CA PHE A 416 13.83 -2.56 -0.64
C PHE A 416 12.57 -3.42 -0.82
N LEU A 417 12.71 -4.75 -0.70
CA LEU A 417 11.60 -5.72 -0.76
C LEU A 417 10.44 -5.34 0.17
N TRP A 418 10.75 -4.94 1.41
CA TRP A 418 9.76 -4.75 2.46
C TRP A 418 9.64 -3.30 2.92
N THR A 419 10.46 -2.40 2.38
CA THR A 419 10.43 -0.97 2.70
C THR A 419 9.93 -0.10 1.55
N THR A 420 9.77 -0.67 0.35
CA THR A 420 9.24 0.02 -0.83
C THR A 420 7.85 -0.48 -1.22
N GLY A 421 7.11 0.35 -1.95
CA GLY A 421 5.82 -0.03 -2.50
C GLY A 421 4.69 -0.01 -1.48
N ARG A 422 3.59 -0.68 -1.81
CA ARG A 422 2.27 -0.56 -1.13
C ARG A 422 1.83 -1.86 -0.45
N ASN A 423 2.77 -2.78 -0.24
CA ASN A 423 2.58 -4.18 0.16
C ASN A 423 2.57 -4.41 1.68
N PHE A 424 2.38 -3.35 2.49
CA PHE A 424 2.45 -3.49 3.95
C PHE A 424 1.24 -4.26 4.49
N VAL A 425 1.52 -5.44 5.05
CA VAL A 425 0.55 -6.28 5.76
C VAL A 425 -0.13 -5.52 6.90
N MET A 426 0.53 -4.53 7.49
CA MET A 426 -0.07 -3.66 8.52
C MET A 426 -1.31 -2.90 8.00
N VAL A 427 -1.29 -2.43 6.74
CA VAL A 427 -2.43 -1.72 6.11
C VAL A 427 -3.63 -2.66 5.97
N SER A 428 -3.41 -3.85 5.40
CA SER A 428 -4.45 -4.88 5.26
C SER A 428 -4.99 -5.33 6.63
N THR A 429 -4.10 -5.45 7.63
CA THR A 429 -4.47 -5.81 9.00
C THR A 429 -5.31 -4.72 9.64
N ALA A 430 -4.95 -3.44 9.51
CA ALA A 430 -5.70 -2.32 10.08
C ALA A 430 -7.14 -2.28 9.54
N ASN A 431 -7.30 -2.42 8.24
CA ASN A 431 -8.60 -2.50 7.57
C ASN A 431 -9.38 -3.75 8.02
N SER A 432 -8.73 -4.90 8.12
CA SER A 432 -9.35 -6.16 8.56
C SER A 432 -9.83 -6.09 10.01
N LEU A 433 -9.06 -5.45 10.90
CA LEU A 433 -9.42 -5.25 12.30
C LEU A 433 -10.61 -4.30 12.49
N ARG A 434 -10.77 -3.33 11.57
CA ARG A 434 -11.96 -2.48 11.52
C ARG A 434 -13.20 -3.29 11.15
N LEU A 435 -13.11 -4.17 10.15
CA LEU A 435 -14.22 -5.08 9.80
C LEU A 435 -14.50 -6.11 10.90
N GLY A 436 -13.46 -6.50 11.64
CA GLY A 436 -13.55 -7.41 12.79
C GLY A 436 -14.45 -6.91 13.92
N GLU A 437 -14.80 -5.62 13.96
CA GLU A 437 -15.77 -5.09 14.93
C GLU A 437 -17.17 -5.65 14.77
N GLU A 438 -17.54 -6.00 13.53
CA GLU A 438 -18.83 -6.58 13.16
C GLU A 438 -18.90 -8.09 13.42
N LEU A 439 -17.76 -8.75 13.67
CA LEU A 439 -17.69 -10.20 13.91
C LEU A 439 -18.09 -10.60 15.34
N GLY A 440 -18.26 -9.63 16.24
CA GLY A 440 -18.67 -9.83 17.63
C GLY A 440 -17.55 -9.59 18.65
N LYS A 441 -17.76 -10.04 19.89
CA LYS A 441 -16.86 -9.76 21.03
C LYS A 441 -15.58 -10.58 21.00
N ASN A 442 -15.64 -11.86 20.63
CA ASN A 442 -14.45 -12.72 20.58
C ASN A 442 -13.75 -12.60 19.22
N ARG A 443 -12.64 -11.86 19.18
CA ARG A 443 -11.87 -11.61 17.96
C ARG A 443 -10.61 -12.45 17.84
N ARG A 444 -10.28 -13.30 18.82
CA ARG A 444 -9.07 -14.14 18.76
C ARG A 444 -8.96 -15.05 17.53
N PRO A 445 -10.06 -15.65 17.02
CA PRO A 445 -9.97 -16.45 15.79
C PRO A 445 -9.52 -15.63 14.57
N LEU A 446 -9.75 -14.31 14.57
CA LEU A 446 -9.37 -13.42 13.47
C LEU A 446 -7.87 -13.41 13.24
N PHE A 447 -7.05 -13.54 14.29
CA PHE A 447 -5.59 -13.67 14.14
C PHE A 447 -5.23 -14.87 13.25
N TRP A 448 -5.81 -16.04 13.53
CA TRP A 448 -5.54 -17.26 12.77
C TRP A 448 -6.09 -17.19 11.34
N ILE A 449 -7.22 -16.52 11.13
CA ILE A 449 -7.76 -16.25 9.78
C ILE A 449 -6.78 -15.39 8.98
N ILE A 450 -6.24 -14.33 9.58
CA ILE A 450 -5.26 -13.44 8.95
C ILE A 450 -3.98 -14.22 8.61
N VAL A 451 -3.45 -15.02 9.54
CA VAL A 451 -2.25 -15.83 9.32
C VAL A 451 -2.49 -16.88 8.23
N LEU A 452 -3.62 -17.59 8.27
CA LEU A 452 -3.98 -18.58 7.25
C LEU A 452 -4.07 -17.94 5.86
N ALA A 453 -4.73 -16.78 5.76
CA ALA A 453 -4.84 -16.04 4.51
C ALA A 453 -3.45 -15.67 3.94
N LEU A 454 -2.53 -15.20 4.79
CA LEU A 454 -1.16 -14.90 4.38
C LEU A 454 -0.38 -16.13 3.92
N VAL A 455 -0.48 -17.25 4.63
CA VAL A 455 0.22 -18.51 4.25
C VAL A 455 -0.30 -19.03 2.92
N VAL A 456 -1.63 -19.10 2.75
CA VAL A 456 -2.26 -19.55 1.49
C VAL A 456 -1.91 -18.60 0.34
N ALA A 457 -1.95 -17.29 0.57
CA ALA A 457 -1.59 -16.30 -0.43
C ALA A 457 -0.12 -16.40 -0.82
N MET A 458 0.79 -16.59 0.13
CA MET A 458 2.22 -16.72 -0.13
C MET A 458 2.54 -17.98 -0.93
N GLY A 459 1.99 -19.13 -0.53
CA GLY A 459 2.18 -20.39 -1.25
C GLY A 459 1.59 -20.35 -2.65
N GLY A 460 0.35 -19.86 -2.78
CA GLY A 460 -0.32 -19.71 -4.08
C GLY A 460 0.38 -18.72 -5.00
N ALA A 461 0.85 -17.58 -4.46
CA ALA A 461 1.62 -16.59 -5.21
C ALA A 461 2.97 -17.14 -5.68
N LEU A 462 3.74 -17.80 -4.81
CA LEU A 462 5.01 -18.41 -5.19
C LEU A 462 4.81 -19.44 -6.31
N TRP A 463 3.81 -20.32 -6.16
CA TRP A 463 3.47 -21.30 -7.17
C TRP A 463 3.11 -20.65 -8.52
N MET A 464 2.20 -19.67 -8.50
CA MET A 464 1.73 -18.99 -9.71
C MET A 464 2.81 -18.16 -10.39
N VAL A 465 3.57 -17.35 -9.64
CA VAL A 465 4.62 -16.50 -10.21
C VAL A 465 5.74 -17.35 -10.79
N MET A 466 6.09 -18.48 -10.16
CA MET A 466 7.10 -19.40 -10.69
C MET A 466 6.65 -20.04 -12.01
N ILE A 467 5.40 -20.51 -12.08
CA ILE A 467 4.84 -21.09 -13.33
C ILE A 467 4.80 -20.04 -14.43
N LEU A 468 4.27 -18.86 -14.14
CA LEU A 468 4.17 -17.80 -15.13
C LEU A 468 5.55 -17.33 -15.58
N GLY A 469 6.50 -17.15 -14.64
CA GLY A 469 7.87 -16.74 -14.94
C GLY A 469 8.59 -17.72 -15.86
N HIS A 470 8.46 -19.02 -15.62
CA HIS A 470 9.06 -20.04 -16.50
C HIS A 470 8.32 -20.18 -17.84
N LYS A 471 7.01 -19.93 -17.87
CA LYS A 471 6.21 -20.04 -19.11
C LYS A 471 6.37 -18.85 -20.05
N TYR A 472 6.31 -17.64 -19.51
CA TYR A 472 6.28 -16.40 -20.29
C TYR A 472 7.55 -15.57 -20.15
N GLY A 473 8.44 -15.89 -19.20
CA GLY A 473 9.58 -15.06 -18.83
C GLY A 473 9.21 -13.96 -17.85
N ALA A 474 9.91 -13.85 -16.72
CA ALA A 474 9.66 -12.82 -15.71
C ALA A 474 9.80 -11.38 -16.27
N ILE A 475 10.60 -11.19 -17.33
CA ILE A 475 10.72 -9.90 -18.05
C ILE A 475 9.38 -9.51 -18.67
N ASN A 476 8.73 -10.44 -19.36
CA ASN A 476 7.47 -10.18 -20.05
C ASN A 476 6.30 -10.01 -19.08
N LEU A 477 6.43 -10.53 -17.85
CA LEU A 477 5.47 -10.36 -16.77
C LEU A 477 5.64 -9.06 -15.99
N TRP A 478 6.62 -8.23 -16.37
CA TRP A 478 6.94 -6.98 -15.68
C TRP A 478 7.28 -7.18 -14.19
N LEU A 479 7.98 -8.28 -13.88
CA LEU A 479 8.51 -8.57 -12.54
C LEU A 479 9.86 -7.85 -12.34
N TRP A 480 9.84 -6.52 -12.39
CA TRP A 480 11.04 -5.69 -12.27
C TRP A 480 11.49 -5.55 -10.82
N SER A 481 12.81 -5.47 -10.60
CA SER A 481 13.38 -4.98 -9.35
C SER A 481 13.32 -3.46 -9.34
N ASP A 482 13.11 -2.85 -8.18
CA ASP A 482 13.06 -1.40 -7.99
C ASP A 482 14.44 -0.73 -8.16
N GLY A 483 15.33 -1.22 -9.03
CA GLY A 483 16.66 -0.63 -9.26
C GLY A 483 17.60 -0.63 -8.05
N SER A 484 17.31 -1.42 -7.02
CA SER A 484 18.03 -1.40 -5.73
C SER A 484 19.53 -1.70 -5.86
N TYR A 485 19.92 -2.62 -6.74
CA TYR A 485 21.33 -2.97 -6.95
C TYR A 485 22.09 -1.93 -7.78
N GLY A 486 21.44 -1.28 -8.75
CA GLY A 486 22.05 -0.14 -9.46
C GLY A 486 22.21 1.08 -8.54
N TYR A 487 21.29 1.27 -7.59
CA TYR A 487 21.45 2.26 -6.53
C TYR A 487 22.68 1.95 -5.67
N VAL A 488 22.88 0.71 -5.23
CA VAL A 488 24.05 0.31 -4.44
C VAL A 488 25.36 0.38 -5.24
N GLU A 489 25.35 -0.03 -6.51
CA GLU A 489 26.50 0.08 -7.42
C GLU A 489 27.04 1.51 -7.43
N LYS A 490 26.16 2.52 -7.55
CA LYS A 490 26.54 3.94 -7.54
C LYS A 490 27.36 4.30 -6.31
N PHE A 491 27.00 3.81 -5.12
CA PHE A 491 27.70 4.12 -3.87
C PHE A 491 28.94 3.27 -3.63
N ILE A 492 29.03 2.08 -4.23
CA ILE A 492 30.26 1.29 -4.22
C ILE A 492 31.31 1.97 -5.11
N ARG A 493 30.91 2.43 -6.31
CA ARG A 493 31.79 3.13 -7.25
C ARG A 493 32.19 4.51 -6.76
N THR A 494 31.21 5.26 -6.25
CA THR A 494 31.40 6.64 -5.78
C THR A 494 30.86 6.74 -4.35
N PRO A 495 31.69 6.42 -3.35
CA PRO A 495 31.29 6.54 -1.95
C PRO A 495 30.87 7.96 -1.63
N SER A 496 29.66 8.09 -1.09
CA SER A 496 29.14 9.33 -0.51
C SER A 496 29.47 9.46 0.97
N GLU A 497 29.70 10.70 1.38
CA GLU A 497 29.71 11.12 2.77
C GLU A 497 28.30 11.55 3.23
N VAL A 498 28.20 12.07 4.45
CA VAL A 498 26.95 12.55 5.04
C VAL A 498 26.36 13.69 4.21
N TYR A 499 25.10 13.55 3.82
CA TYR A 499 24.39 14.57 3.04
C TYR A 499 23.72 15.61 3.95
N GLY A 500 24.43 16.70 4.25
CA GLY A 500 23.96 17.75 5.17
C GLY A 500 22.63 18.41 4.76
N TRP A 501 22.39 18.59 3.46
CA TRP A 501 21.12 19.12 2.95
C TRP A 501 19.93 18.18 3.21
N GLY A 502 20.15 16.88 3.28
CA GLY A 502 19.13 15.89 3.64
C GLY A 502 18.71 16.07 5.09
N TRP A 503 19.67 16.21 6.01
CA TRP A 503 19.40 16.52 7.41
C TRP A 503 18.68 17.85 7.60
N PHE A 504 19.10 18.89 6.88
CA PHE A 504 18.43 20.18 6.93
C PHE A 504 16.96 20.08 6.49
N ASN A 505 16.69 19.44 5.34
CA ASN A 505 15.33 19.30 4.83
C ASN A 505 14.48 18.37 5.70
N MET A 506 15.06 17.31 6.25
CA MET A 506 14.37 16.46 7.22
C MET A 506 14.01 17.25 8.49
N GLY A 507 14.94 18.05 9.02
CA GLY A 507 14.68 18.94 10.15
C GLY A 507 13.59 19.98 9.85
N LEU A 508 13.61 20.57 8.65
CA LEU A 508 12.59 21.52 8.18
C LEU A 508 11.21 20.85 8.10
N GLY A 509 11.13 19.65 7.51
CA GLY A 509 9.89 18.88 7.45
C GLY A 509 9.35 18.50 8.82
N SER A 510 10.23 18.10 9.75
CA SER A 510 9.87 17.85 11.14
C SER A 510 9.36 19.11 11.84
N LEU A 511 9.97 20.27 11.62
CA LEU A 511 9.55 21.54 12.19
C LEU A 511 8.16 21.95 11.69
N ILE A 512 7.94 21.90 10.36
CA ILE A 512 6.65 22.22 9.74
C ILE A 512 5.56 21.28 10.27
N MET A 513 5.85 19.98 10.30
CA MET A 513 4.91 18.98 10.82
C MET A 513 4.57 19.19 12.29
N THR A 514 5.56 19.50 13.13
CA THR A 514 5.35 19.82 14.54
C THR A 514 4.48 21.06 14.69
N GLY A 515 4.73 22.10 13.88
CA GLY A 515 3.90 23.30 13.82
C GLY A 515 2.46 23.00 13.43
N LEU A 516 2.23 22.16 12.42
CA LEU A 516 0.88 21.74 12.00
C LEU A 516 0.15 20.94 13.08
N MET A 517 0.85 20.03 13.76
CA MET A 517 0.27 19.26 14.86
C MET A 517 -0.05 20.13 16.07
N ALA A 518 0.86 21.03 16.44
CA ALA A 518 0.66 21.98 17.53
C ALA A 518 -0.49 22.95 17.22
N ALA A 519 -0.54 23.50 16.02
CA ALA A 519 -1.63 24.37 15.58
C ALA A 519 -2.98 23.68 15.72
N ARG A 520 -3.08 22.40 15.36
CA ARG A 520 -4.31 21.63 15.54
C ARG A 520 -4.65 21.32 17.01
N TRP A 521 -3.65 21.18 17.87
CA TRP A 521 -3.87 21.01 19.31
C TRP A 521 -4.34 22.31 19.99
N PHE A 522 -3.81 23.47 19.59
CA PHE A 522 -4.14 24.75 20.22
C PHE A 522 -5.33 25.47 19.56
N TYR A 523 -5.55 25.30 18.26
CA TYR A 523 -6.60 25.98 17.50
C TYR A 523 -7.62 24.99 16.93
N ILE A 524 -8.83 24.98 17.51
CA ILE A 524 -9.94 24.10 17.10
C ILE A 524 -10.40 24.39 15.66
N TRP A 525 -10.28 25.65 15.20
CA TRP A 525 -10.69 26.08 13.86
C TRP A 525 -9.63 25.84 12.78
N TRP A 526 -8.46 25.31 13.13
CA TRP A 526 -7.36 25.16 12.18
C TRP A 526 -7.72 24.19 11.04
N PRO A 527 -7.70 24.64 9.77
CA PRO A 527 -8.24 23.87 8.66
C PRO A 527 -7.24 22.84 8.08
N LEU A 528 -5.94 22.99 8.36
CA LEU A 528 -4.89 22.17 7.76
C LEU A 528 -4.58 20.94 8.61
N HIS A 529 -4.75 19.79 7.99
CA HIS A 529 -4.51 18.48 8.55
C HIS A 529 -3.06 18.05 8.28
N PRO A 530 -2.30 17.63 9.33
CA PRO A 530 -0.90 17.23 9.19
C PRO A 530 -0.66 16.11 8.16
N LEU A 531 -1.64 15.20 8.01
CA LEU A 531 -1.60 14.12 7.02
C LEU A 531 -1.35 14.60 5.59
N GLY A 532 -1.89 15.75 5.20
CA GLY A 532 -1.71 16.28 3.84
C GLY A 532 -0.29 16.69 3.53
N TYR A 533 0.44 17.24 4.52
CA TYR A 533 1.84 17.64 4.32
C TYR A 533 2.75 16.44 4.06
N VAL A 534 2.51 15.32 4.76
CA VAL A 534 3.30 14.08 4.63
C VAL A 534 3.25 13.49 3.22
N ILE A 535 2.09 13.56 2.57
CA ILE A 535 1.85 12.87 1.29
C ILE A 535 1.65 13.80 0.10
N GLY A 536 1.53 15.11 0.34
CA GLY A 536 1.38 16.12 -0.71
C GLY A 536 2.44 16.00 -1.82
N PRO A 537 3.74 15.82 -1.51
CA PRO A 537 4.77 15.69 -2.52
C PRO A 537 4.77 14.40 -3.34
N ILE A 538 3.93 13.42 -3.01
CA ILE A 538 3.94 12.10 -3.68
C ILE A 538 3.39 12.22 -5.10
N TRP A 539 4.07 11.60 -6.08
CA TRP A 539 3.71 11.66 -7.51
C TRP A 539 2.27 11.22 -7.80
N ILE A 540 1.74 10.26 -7.04
CA ILE A 540 0.36 9.80 -7.21
C ILE A 540 -0.61 10.93 -6.87
N MET A 541 -0.30 11.81 -5.91
CA MET A 541 -1.16 12.92 -5.54
C MET A 541 -1.29 13.94 -6.67
N ASP A 542 -0.24 14.08 -7.50
CA ASP A 542 -0.26 14.94 -8.70
C ASP A 542 -1.33 14.46 -9.70
N HIS A 543 -1.68 13.17 -9.71
CA HIS A 543 -2.73 12.62 -10.57
C HIS A 543 -4.13 12.64 -9.91
N LEU A 544 -4.19 12.84 -8.60
CA LEU A 544 -5.41 12.68 -7.81
C LEU A 544 -6.00 14.00 -7.33
N TRP A 545 -5.23 15.08 -7.25
CA TRP A 545 -5.62 16.33 -6.59
C TRP A 545 -6.97 16.89 -7.06
N VAL A 546 -7.27 16.86 -8.37
CA VAL A 546 -8.52 17.41 -8.90
C VAL A 546 -9.73 16.60 -8.43
N ASN A 547 -9.59 15.27 -8.32
CA ASN A 547 -10.63 14.38 -7.81
C ASN A 547 -10.90 14.62 -6.33
N MET A 548 -9.83 14.81 -5.56
CA MET A 548 -9.92 15.15 -4.14
C MET A 548 -10.58 16.53 -3.94
N PHE A 549 -10.23 17.51 -4.77
CA PHE A 549 -10.83 18.84 -4.79
C PHE A 549 -12.32 18.78 -5.12
N ILE A 550 -12.71 18.05 -6.18
CA ILE A 550 -14.12 17.87 -6.57
C ILE A 550 -14.91 17.21 -5.44
N ALA A 551 -14.39 16.11 -4.86
CA ALA A 551 -15.06 15.42 -3.75
C ALA A 551 -15.22 16.32 -2.52
N TRP A 552 -14.17 17.07 -2.16
CA TRP A 552 -14.21 18.06 -1.09
C TRP A 552 -15.25 19.15 -1.36
N LEU A 553 -15.27 19.72 -2.56
CA LEU A 553 -16.19 20.77 -2.96
C LEU A 553 -17.65 20.28 -2.89
N ILE A 554 -17.94 19.12 -3.46
CA ILE A 554 -19.28 18.51 -3.39
C ILE A 554 -19.68 18.27 -1.94
N LYS A 555 -18.78 17.73 -1.12
CA LYS A 555 -19.05 17.46 0.30
C LYS A 555 -19.34 18.74 1.08
N VAL A 556 -18.55 19.79 0.87
CA VAL A 556 -18.77 21.11 1.50
C VAL A 556 -20.14 21.66 1.11
N ILE A 557 -20.51 21.61 -0.16
CA ILE A 557 -21.81 22.07 -0.66
C ILE A 557 -22.95 21.25 -0.02
N VAL A 558 -22.85 19.92 -0.05
CA VAL A 558 -23.86 19.03 0.52
C VAL A 558 -24.05 19.29 2.02
N LEU A 559 -22.97 19.42 2.78
CA LEU A 559 -23.04 19.68 4.22
C LEU A 559 -23.55 21.10 4.52
N LYS A 560 -23.15 22.10 3.73
CA LYS A 560 -23.53 23.50 3.95
C LYS A 560 -25.00 23.77 3.64
N TYR A 561 -25.53 23.20 2.55
CA TYR A 561 -26.90 23.48 2.09
C TYR A 561 -27.92 22.41 2.46
N GLY A 562 -27.50 21.14 2.59
CA GLY A 562 -28.42 20.02 2.89
C GLY A 562 -28.19 19.34 4.24
N GLY A 563 -27.14 19.74 4.98
CA GLY A 563 -26.81 19.18 6.27
C GLY A 563 -26.52 17.68 6.25
N VAL A 564 -26.61 17.05 7.43
CA VAL A 564 -26.31 15.62 7.60
C VAL A 564 -27.31 14.72 6.85
N GLN A 565 -28.57 15.15 6.72
CA GLN A 565 -29.60 14.35 6.05
C GLN A 565 -29.32 14.20 4.55
N LEU A 566 -28.93 15.29 3.87
CA LEU A 566 -28.54 15.20 2.47
C LEU A 566 -27.28 14.33 2.30
N TYR A 567 -26.30 14.49 3.19
CA TYR A 567 -25.10 13.64 3.19
C TYR A 567 -25.47 12.15 3.28
N LEU A 568 -26.35 11.75 4.19
CA LEU A 568 -26.78 10.35 4.31
C LEU A 568 -27.47 9.85 3.03
N LYS A 569 -28.25 10.69 2.35
CA LYS A 569 -28.93 10.35 1.08
C LYS A 569 -27.98 10.23 -0.12
N THR A 570 -26.88 10.98 -0.13
CA THR A 570 -25.88 10.94 -1.22
C THR A 570 -24.79 9.89 -1.01
N ARG A 571 -24.58 9.39 0.22
CA ARG A 571 -23.60 8.32 0.50
C ARG A 571 -23.73 7.10 -0.42
N PRO A 572 -24.92 6.52 -0.67
CA PRO A 572 -25.08 5.37 -1.56
C PRO A 572 -24.59 5.64 -2.98
N PHE A 573 -24.79 6.86 -3.50
CA PHE A 573 -24.32 7.25 -4.82
C PHE A 573 -22.78 7.17 -4.94
N PHE A 574 -22.05 7.71 -3.98
CA PHE A 574 -20.58 7.65 -4.00
C PHE A 574 -20.03 6.23 -3.75
N MET A 575 -20.73 5.39 -2.96
CA MET A 575 -20.39 3.98 -2.85
C MET A 575 -20.64 3.24 -4.17
N GLY A 576 -21.75 3.52 -4.85
CA GLY A 576 -22.06 3.02 -6.17
C GLY A 576 -20.99 3.41 -7.19
N MET A 577 -20.52 4.66 -7.17
CA MET A 577 -19.44 5.16 -8.03
C MET A 577 -18.13 4.39 -7.83
N ILE A 578 -17.74 4.08 -6.59
CA ILE A 578 -16.56 3.22 -6.33
C ILE A 578 -16.76 1.84 -6.95
N LEU A 579 -17.93 1.25 -6.71
CA LEU A 579 -18.25 -0.10 -7.16
C LEU A 579 -18.32 -0.21 -8.69
N GLY A 580 -18.95 0.76 -9.35
CA GLY A 580 -19.07 0.83 -10.80
C GLY A 580 -17.75 1.09 -11.51
N TYR A 581 -16.77 1.69 -10.82
CA TYR A 581 -15.41 1.81 -11.36
C TYR A 581 -14.67 0.47 -11.34
N PHE A 582 -14.78 -0.32 -10.27
CA PHE A 582 -14.06 -1.61 -10.19
C PHE A 582 -14.72 -2.74 -11.00
N THR A 583 -16.03 -2.65 -11.24
CA THR A 583 -16.80 -3.74 -11.83
C THR A 583 -16.43 -4.05 -13.28
N PRO A 584 -16.31 -3.07 -14.20
CA PRO A 584 -15.86 -3.34 -15.57
C PRO A 584 -14.49 -4.03 -15.63
N GLY A 585 -13.53 -3.56 -14.82
CA GLY A 585 -12.20 -4.19 -14.74
C GLY A 585 -12.27 -5.68 -14.35
N GLY A 586 -13.12 -6.02 -13.38
CA GLY A 586 -13.33 -7.41 -12.97
C GLY A 586 -14.00 -8.28 -14.05
N PHE A 587 -14.98 -7.75 -14.77
CA PHE A 587 -15.64 -8.48 -15.87
C PHE A 587 -14.72 -8.66 -17.09
N TYR A 588 -13.98 -7.62 -17.49
CA TYR A 588 -13.03 -7.73 -18.59
C TYR A 588 -11.90 -8.70 -18.28
N LEU A 589 -11.42 -8.80 -17.04
CA LEU A 589 -10.45 -9.86 -16.68
C LEU A 589 -10.95 -11.27 -17.02
N ILE A 590 -12.25 -11.53 -16.88
CA ILE A 590 -12.87 -12.82 -17.26
C ILE A 590 -12.99 -12.93 -18.78
N ILE A 591 -13.45 -11.86 -19.44
CA ILE A 591 -13.62 -11.84 -20.91
C ILE A 591 -12.27 -12.02 -21.60
N ASP A 592 -11.26 -11.26 -21.20
CA ASP A 592 -9.89 -11.28 -21.71
C ASP A 592 -9.26 -12.68 -21.60
N HIS A 593 -9.57 -13.42 -20.53
CA HIS A 593 -9.13 -14.80 -20.36
C HIS A 593 -9.68 -15.72 -21.47
N PHE A 594 -10.94 -15.55 -21.86
CA PHE A 594 -11.57 -16.37 -22.90
C PHE A 594 -11.26 -15.90 -24.32
N THR A 595 -11.09 -14.59 -24.53
CA THR A 595 -10.76 -14.01 -25.84
C THR A 595 -9.27 -14.08 -26.16
N GLY A 596 -8.42 -14.31 -25.15
CA GLY A 596 -6.96 -14.26 -25.28
C GLY A 596 -6.41 -12.83 -25.33
N MET A 597 -7.24 -11.81 -25.08
CA MET A 597 -6.79 -10.43 -25.06
C MET A 597 -5.80 -10.20 -23.91
N THR A 598 -4.68 -9.56 -24.21
CA THR A 598 -3.70 -9.13 -23.21
C THR A 598 -3.61 -7.61 -23.20
N TRP A 599 -3.21 -7.03 -22.07
CA TRP A 599 -3.00 -5.57 -21.94
C TRP A 599 -4.26 -4.71 -22.08
N ASN A 600 -5.44 -5.29 -21.90
CA ASN A 600 -6.69 -4.54 -21.84
C ASN A 600 -6.74 -3.74 -20.52
N VAL A 601 -6.46 -2.44 -20.60
CA VAL A 601 -6.51 -1.52 -19.45
C VAL A 601 -7.88 -0.87 -19.44
N ILE A 602 -8.69 -1.15 -18.42
CA ILE A 602 -10.07 -0.61 -18.34
C ILE A 602 -10.13 0.74 -17.64
N PHE A 603 -9.37 0.85 -16.56
CA PHE A 603 -9.19 2.09 -15.81
C PHE A 603 -7.74 2.19 -15.36
N TRP A 604 -7.26 3.42 -15.20
CA TRP A 604 -5.94 3.68 -14.67
C TRP A 604 -5.97 3.53 -13.16
N GLY A 605 -5.10 2.69 -12.58
CA GLY A 605 -4.98 2.45 -11.13
C GLY A 605 -3.55 2.30 -10.64
#